data_AF-A0AAU5E373-F1
#
_entry.id   AF-A0AAU5E373-F1
#
_cell.length_a   1.000
_cell.length_b   1.000
_cell.length_c   1.000
_cell.angle_alpha   90.00
_cell.angle_beta   90.00
_cell.angle_gamma   90.00
#
_symmetry.space_group_name_H-M   'P 1'
#
loop_
_entity.id
_entity.type
_entity.pdbx_description
1 polymer ?
#
loop_
_entity_poly.entity_id
_entity_poly.type
_entity_poly.pdbx_seq_one_letter_code
_entity_poly.pdbx_strand_id
1 'polypeptide(L)'
;MRIGTGCRAAAMSVVVAAFLVSCTSASSGGGPGGNVPEVPAADAAAAQAPTPSPAPESGGALGSLPSPGPVAVRDAFAGLQATLNETCTPGAGDCAYFLGRVTAELQSLDTAMKADAKGPGHFKEPLAWTGTLWKTLDGDTSAENLEKHRDELVDTRDRINTWMQGHPDDYR
;
A
#
# COMPACT_ATOMS: atom_id res chain seq x y z
N MET A 1 -43.43 37.97 0.35
CA MET A 1 -44.50 37.75 -0.66
C MET A 1 -43.83 37.67 -2.03
N ARG A 2 -44.18 36.63 -2.83
CA ARG A 2 -43.68 36.20 -4.17
C ARG A 2 -42.29 35.55 -4.16
N ILE A 3 -42.15 34.21 -4.11
CA ILE A 3 -42.47 33.11 -5.06
C ILE A 3 -41.58 33.13 -6.31
N GLY A 4 -40.75 32.09 -6.43
CA GLY A 4 -40.04 31.67 -7.64
C GLY A 4 -39.85 30.16 -7.64
N THR A 5 -40.91 29.45 -8.00
CA THR A 5 -40.98 28.00 -8.19
C THR A 5 -40.20 27.56 -9.43
N GLY A 6 -39.48 26.44 -9.35
CA GLY A 6 -38.85 25.80 -10.50
C GLY A 6 -38.56 24.31 -10.28
N CYS A 7 -39.61 23.48 -10.21
CA CYS A 7 -39.48 22.04 -10.40
C CYS A 7 -39.22 21.74 -11.88
N ARG A 8 -38.13 21.02 -12.18
CA ARG A 8 -38.12 20.08 -13.32
C ARG A 8 -37.49 18.77 -12.87
N ALA A 9 -38.37 17.80 -12.65
CA ALA A 9 -38.05 16.39 -12.66
C ALA A 9 -37.77 15.94 -14.10
N ALA A 10 -36.76 15.09 -14.27
CA ALA A 10 -36.68 14.14 -15.37
C ALA A 10 -36.04 12.86 -14.80
N ALA A 11 -36.79 11.78 -14.88
CA ALA A 11 -36.40 10.43 -14.48
C ALA A 11 -36.30 9.53 -15.72
N MET A 12 -35.62 8.39 -15.55
CA MET A 12 -35.51 7.20 -16.43
C MET A 12 -34.45 7.30 -17.55
N SER A 13 -33.64 6.30 -17.92
CA SER A 13 -33.35 4.94 -17.41
C SER A 13 -32.22 4.32 -18.26
N VAL A 14 -31.37 3.50 -17.61
CA VAL A 14 -30.77 2.21 -18.05
C VAL A 14 -30.08 2.08 -19.43
N VAL A 15 -28.79 1.71 -19.45
CA VAL A 15 -28.25 0.46 -20.09
C VAL A 15 -26.93 0.06 -19.40
N VAL A 16 -26.89 -1.19 -18.92
CA VAL A 16 -25.71 -1.91 -18.41
C VAL A 16 -24.90 -2.43 -19.60
N ALA A 17 -23.59 -2.21 -19.62
CA ALA A 17 -22.66 -2.95 -20.48
C ALA A 17 -21.46 -3.41 -19.65
N ALA A 18 -21.54 -4.63 -19.14
CA ALA A 18 -20.41 -5.34 -18.57
C ALA A 18 -19.57 -5.93 -19.72
N PHE A 19 -18.37 -5.40 -19.95
CA PHE A 19 -17.37 -6.08 -20.76
C PHE A 19 -16.42 -6.84 -19.83
N LEU A 20 -16.74 -8.11 -19.60
CA LEU A 20 -15.82 -9.09 -19.03
C LEU A 20 -14.90 -9.59 -20.16
N VAL A 21 -13.68 -9.06 -20.24
CA VAL A 21 -12.60 -9.73 -20.96
C VAL A 21 -12.10 -10.85 -20.06
N SER A 22 -12.56 -12.06 -20.37
CA SER A 22 -12.07 -13.32 -19.84
C SER A 22 -10.97 -13.83 -20.77
N CYS A 23 -9.71 -13.75 -20.35
CA CYS A 23 -8.64 -14.52 -20.98
C CYS A 23 -8.61 -15.91 -20.35
N THR A 24 -9.44 -16.80 -20.88
CA THR A 24 -9.32 -18.24 -20.66
C THR A 24 -8.35 -18.82 -21.68
N SER A 25 -7.24 -19.37 -21.21
CA SER A 25 -6.39 -20.28 -21.99
C SER A 25 -6.50 -21.65 -21.32
N ALA A 26 -7.37 -22.49 -21.87
CA ALA A 26 -7.59 -23.85 -21.40
C ALA A 26 -6.68 -24.84 -22.15
N SER A 27 -5.79 -25.46 -21.35
CA SER A 27 -5.37 -26.86 -21.27
C SER A 27 -5.34 -27.80 -22.49
N SER A 28 -4.25 -28.59 -22.58
CA SER A 28 -4.19 -30.04 -22.84
C SER A 28 -2.74 -30.51 -22.60
N GLY A 29 -2.36 -31.57 -21.89
CA GLY A 29 -3.00 -32.65 -21.11
C GLY A 29 -1.91 -33.22 -20.16
N GLY A 30 -2.24 -33.75 -18.99
CA GLY A 30 -2.58 -35.17 -18.80
C GLY A 30 -1.34 -36.01 -18.41
N GLY A 31 -1.18 -36.35 -17.11
CA GLY A 31 -0.18 -37.32 -16.61
C GLY A 31 -0.57 -38.79 -16.92
N PRO A 32 -0.17 -39.85 -16.17
CA PRO A 32 0.84 -40.05 -15.12
C PRO A 32 1.93 -41.10 -15.52
N GLY A 33 2.80 -41.53 -14.59
CA GLY A 33 4.07 -42.24 -14.86
C GLY A 33 4.03 -43.65 -15.50
N GLY A 34 5.22 -44.12 -15.91
CA GLY A 34 5.49 -45.46 -16.43
C GLY A 34 6.92 -45.60 -16.98
N ASN A 35 7.57 -46.72 -16.69
CA ASN A 35 9.00 -47.04 -16.85
C ASN A 35 9.49 -47.24 -18.31
N VAL A 36 10.71 -46.73 -18.62
CA VAL A 36 11.96 -47.33 -19.22
C VAL A 36 11.85 -48.39 -20.36
N PRO A 37 12.86 -48.62 -21.26
CA PRO A 37 13.92 -47.81 -21.91
C PRO A 37 13.91 -47.93 -23.46
N GLU A 38 14.71 -47.13 -24.20
CA GLU A 38 15.43 -47.66 -25.38
C GLU A 38 16.74 -46.90 -25.65
N VAL A 39 17.85 -47.63 -25.66
CA VAL A 39 19.15 -47.25 -26.25
C VAL A 39 19.49 -48.33 -27.28
N PRO A 40 20.21 -47.99 -28.36
CA PRO A 40 21.64 -48.30 -28.32
C PRO A 40 22.55 -47.22 -28.90
N ALA A 41 23.82 -47.39 -28.52
CA ALA A 41 24.95 -46.49 -28.62
C ALA A 41 25.60 -46.40 -30.01
N ALA A 42 26.33 -45.30 -30.24
CA ALA A 42 27.51 -45.29 -31.09
C ALA A 42 28.67 -44.62 -30.33
N ASP A 43 29.75 -45.39 -30.24
CA ASP A 43 31.00 -45.17 -29.52
C ASP A 43 31.93 -44.22 -30.29
N ALA A 44 32.58 -43.27 -29.61
CA ALA A 44 33.90 -42.76 -29.99
C ALA A 44 34.53 -41.98 -28.83
N ALA A 45 35.58 -42.56 -28.28
CA ALA A 45 36.40 -42.08 -27.18
C ALA A 45 37.17 -40.76 -27.44
N ALA A 46 37.27 -39.92 -26.40
CA ALA A 46 38.48 -39.15 -26.11
C ALA A 46 38.46 -38.65 -24.65
N ALA A 47 39.53 -38.96 -23.92
CA ALA A 47 39.71 -38.73 -22.49
C ALA A 47 39.76 -37.24 -22.08
N GLN A 48 39.24 -36.92 -20.89
CA GLN A 48 39.77 -35.87 -20.00
C GLN A 48 39.25 -36.05 -18.55
N ALA A 49 40.13 -35.74 -17.60
CA ALA A 49 40.11 -36.05 -16.15
C ALA A 49 38.90 -35.48 -15.34
N PRO A 50 38.60 -36.03 -14.15
CA PRO A 50 37.46 -35.61 -13.34
C PRO A 50 37.66 -34.23 -12.71
N THR A 51 36.74 -33.32 -12.99
CA THR A 51 36.59 -32.04 -12.27
C THR A 51 35.82 -32.28 -10.96
N PRO A 52 36.28 -31.75 -9.81
CA PRO A 52 35.57 -31.89 -8.55
C PRO A 52 34.30 -31.03 -8.51
N SER A 53 33.22 -31.65 -8.02
CA SER A 53 31.93 -31.03 -7.71
C SER A 53 32.10 -29.89 -6.69
N PRO A 54 31.56 -28.68 -6.92
CA PRO A 54 31.49 -27.67 -5.86
C PRO A 54 30.36 -28.03 -4.88
N ALA A 55 30.73 -28.25 -3.62
CA ALA A 55 29.81 -28.27 -2.50
C ALA A 55 29.18 -26.87 -2.27
N PRO A 56 27.95 -26.78 -1.73
CA PRO A 56 27.37 -25.49 -1.38
C PRO A 56 28.04 -24.95 -0.12
N GLU A 57 28.88 -23.93 -0.25
CA GLU A 57 29.36 -23.17 0.91
C GLU A 57 28.25 -22.24 1.40
N SER A 58 27.48 -22.76 2.36
CA SER A 58 26.79 -21.95 3.36
C SER A 58 27.82 -21.12 4.12
N GLY A 59 27.90 -19.84 3.77
CA GLY A 59 28.76 -18.87 4.42
C GLY A 59 28.34 -17.44 4.13
N GLY A 60 27.04 -17.20 3.91
CA GLY A 60 26.49 -15.86 3.87
C GLY A 60 26.66 -15.23 5.24
N ALA A 61 27.66 -14.35 5.38
CA ALA A 61 27.67 -13.39 6.45
C ALA A 61 26.27 -12.79 6.55
N LEU A 62 25.63 -12.91 7.71
CA LEU A 62 24.44 -12.14 8.04
C LEU A 62 24.89 -10.67 8.13
N GLY A 63 25.15 -10.07 6.97
CA GLY A 63 25.18 -8.64 6.82
C GLY A 63 23.88 -8.16 7.40
N SER A 64 23.96 -7.28 8.40
CA SER A 64 22.80 -6.60 8.95
C SER A 64 21.89 -6.24 7.79
N LEU A 65 20.65 -6.73 7.82
CA LEU A 65 19.63 -6.25 6.89
C LEU A 65 19.75 -4.72 6.91
N PRO A 66 19.90 -4.05 5.75
CA PRO A 66 19.95 -2.60 5.75
C PRO A 66 18.71 -2.14 6.52
N SER A 67 18.93 -1.40 7.61
CA SER A 67 17.82 -0.72 8.26
C SER A 67 17.16 0.10 7.15
N PRO A 68 15.85 -0.07 6.91
CA PRO A 68 15.20 0.67 5.84
C PRO A 68 15.54 2.13 6.08
N GLY A 69 16.18 2.75 5.08
CA GLY A 69 16.41 4.19 5.11
C GLY A 69 15.07 4.90 5.30
N PRO A 70 15.08 6.20 5.65
CA PRO A 70 13.85 6.96 5.76
C PRO A 70 12.97 6.73 4.52
N VAL A 71 11.70 6.37 4.75
CA VAL A 71 10.73 6.24 3.66
C VAL A 71 10.64 7.60 2.97
N ALA A 72 10.73 7.62 1.64
CA ALA A 72 10.57 8.86 0.90
C ALA A 72 9.16 9.42 1.15
N VAL A 73 9.02 10.75 1.27
CA VAL A 73 7.73 11.41 1.49
C VAL A 73 6.68 10.96 0.47
N ARG A 74 7.09 10.77 -0.79
CA ARG A 74 6.25 10.22 -1.86
C ARG A 74 5.60 8.89 -1.49
N ASP A 75 6.39 7.95 -0.97
CA ASP A 75 5.96 6.59 -0.74
C ASP A 75 5.09 6.51 0.53
N ALA A 76 5.46 7.27 1.57
CA ALA A 76 4.62 7.42 2.76
C ALA A 76 3.27 8.10 2.43
N PHE A 77 3.28 9.10 1.55
CA PHE A 77 2.05 9.75 1.10
C PHE A 77 1.16 8.78 0.31
N ALA A 78 1.74 7.93 -0.55
CA ALA A 78 0.99 6.89 -1.25
C ALA A 78 0.28 5.92 -0.29
N GLY A 79 0.93 5.57 0.83
CA GLY A 79 0.32 4.79 1.90
C GLY A 79 -0.91 5.48 2.52
N LEU A 80 -0.79 6.77 2.86
CA LEU A 80 -1.93 7.57 3.33
C LEU A 80 -3.08 7.59 2.30
N GLN A 81 -2.76 7.76 1.02
CA GLN A 81 -3.76 7.78 -0.05
C GLN A 81 -4.53 6.48 -0.19
N ALA A 82 -3.90 5.35 0.14
CA ALA A 82 -4.55 4.05 0.11
C ALA A 82 -5.69 3.91 1.14
N THR A 83 -5.86 4.89 2.04
CA THR A 83 -6.94 4.92 3.03
C THR A 83 -8.08 5.90 2.67
N LEU A 84 -7.94 6.73 1.64
CA LEU A 84 -8.87 7.86 1.39
C LEU A 84 -10.30 7.43 1.03
N ASN A 85 -10.45 6.29 0.36
CA ASN A 85 -11.77 5.75 -0.01
C ASN A 85 -12.36 4.84 1.07
N GLU A 86 -11.67 4.70 2.20
CA GLU A 86 -12.11 3.91 3.33
C GLU A 86 -12.71 4.83 4.41
N THR A 87 -13.71 4.30 5.09
CA THR A 87 -14.37 4.88 6.26
C THR A 87 -14.90 3.73 7.11
N CYS A 88 -15.31 4.03 8.34
CA CYS A 88 -15.97 3.07 9.20
C CYS A 88 -17.11 3.69 9.99
N THR A 89 -17.98 2.82 10.50
CA THR A 89 -19.02 3.17 11.48
C THR A 89 -18.48 2.88 12.89
N PRO A 90 -18.55 3.82 13.85
CA PRO A 90 -18.13 3.57 15.23
C PRO A 90 -18.81 2.32 15.84
N GLY A 91 -18.05 1.55 16.61
CA GLY A 91 -18.49 0.28 17.21
C GLY A 91 -18.61 -0.90 16.24
N ALA A 92 -18.35 -0.71 14.94
CA ALA A 92 -18.23 -1.81 13.99
C ALA A 92 -16.83 -2.44 14.08
N GLY A 93 -16.74 -3.77 13.90
CA GLY A 93 -15.48 -4.50 14.11
C GLY A 93 -14.34 -4.13 13.15
N ASP A 94 -14.66 -3.52 12.01
CA ASP A 94 -13.70 -3.01 11.03
C ASP A 94 -13.19 -1.60 11.35
N CYS A 95 -13.85 -0.86 12.26
CA CYS A 95 -13.53 0.53 12.53
C CYS A 95 -12.18 0.70 13.23
N ALA A 96 -11.90 -0.14 14.23
CA ALA A 96 -10.60 -0.19 14.89
C ALA A 96 -9.44 -0.45 13.89
N TYR A 97 -9.66 -1.35 12.92
CA TYR A 97 -8.65 -1.65 11.89
C TYR A 97 -8.41 -0.45 10.98
N PHE A 98 -9.47 0.16 10.45
CA PHE A 98 -9.37 1.33 9.60
C PHE A 98 -8.66 2.50 10.31
N LEU A 99 -9.07 2.82 11.54
CA LEU A 99 -8.49 3.94 12.29
C LEU A 99 -7.04 3.68 12.71
N GLY A 100 -6.71 2.43 13.06
CA GLY A 100 -5.33 2.01 13.28
C GLY A 100 -4.47 2.20 12.03
N ARG A 101 -4.99 1.85 10.86
CA ARG A 101 -4.29 2.05 9.58
C ARG A 101 -4.10 3.53 9.25
N VAL A 102 -5.14 4.36 9.36
CA VAL A 102 -5.02 5.82 9.16
C VAL A 102 -3.96 6.42 10.09
N THR A 103 -3.96 6.01 11.37
CA THR A 103 -2.97 6.46 12.36
C THR A 103 -1.55 6.10 11.94
N ALA A 104 -1.32 4.85 11.51
CA ALA A 104 0.00 4.38 11.08
C ALA A 104 0.52 5.11 9.84
N GLU A 105 -0.35 5.35 8.84
CA GLU A 105 0.04 6.07 7.63
C GLU A 105 0.35 7.56 7.92
N LEU A 106 -0.43 8.19 8.81
CA LEU A 106 -0.13 9.55 9.27
C LEU A 106 1.20 9.64 10.02
N GLN A 107 1.54 8.64 10.84
CA GLN A 107 2.83 8.57 11.54
C GLN A 107 4.00 8.35 10.57
N SER A 108 3.82 7.46 9.58
CA SER A 108 4.80 7.21 8.53
C SER A 108 5.10 8.49 7.74
N LEU A 109 4.05 9.20 7.32
CA LEU A 109 4.18 10.45 6.58
C LEU A 109 4.81 11.56 7.42
N ASP A 110 4.40 11.73 8.68
CA ASP A 110 5.01 12.68 9.62
C ASP A 110 6.52 12.44 9.79
N THR A 111 6.91 11.18 9.93
CA THR A 111 8.32 10.77 10.04
C THR A 111 9.09 11.08 8.76
N ALA A 112 8.52 10.74 7.60
CA ALA A 112 9.14 11.02 6.30
C ALA A 112 9.34 12.52 6.06
N MET A 113 8.32 13.34 6.34
CA MET A 113 8.38 14.81 6.16
C MET A 113 9.43 15.45 7.07
N LYS A 114 9.63 14.94 8.30
CA LYS A 114 10.67 15.43 9.20
C LYS A 114 12.07 15.03 8.77
N ALA A 115 12.23 13.86 8.15
CA ALA A 115 13.51 13.30 7.70
C ALA A 115 13.91 13.75 6.29
N ASP A 116 13.02 14.39 5.54
CA ASP A 116 13.27 14.85 4.18
C ASP A 116 14.43 15.86 4.11
N ALA A 117 15.19 15.83 3.01
CA ALA A 117 16.35 16.70 2.80
C ALA A 117 15.98 18.20 2.72
N LYS A 118 14.75 18.54 2.31
CA LYS A 118 14.23 19.91 2.33
C LYS A 118 13.91 20.39 3.76
N GLY A 119 13.86 19.47 4.71
CA GLY A 119 13.66 19.70 6.13
C GLY A 119 12.21 19.95 6.54
N PRO A 120 11.91 19.91 7.85
CA PRO A 120 10.54 20.03 8.37
C PRO A 120 9.90 21.40 8.11
N GLY A 121 10.71 22.43 7.83
CA GLY A 121 10.20 23.75 7.46
C GLY A 121 9.44 23.76 6.12
N HIS A 122 9.74 22.82 5.23
CA HIS A 122 9.07 22.65 3.95
C HIS A 122 7.63 22.12 4.11
N PHE A 123 7.42 21.21 5.07
CA PHE A 123 6.12 20.58 5.35
C PHE A 123 5.42 21.16 6.59
N LYS A 124 5.55 22.47 6.80
CA LYS A 124 5.14 23.14 8.04
C LYS A 124 3.67 22.89 8.39
N GLU A 125 2.77 23.02 7.41
CA GLU A 125 1.33 22.85 7.60
C GLU A 125 0.94 21.39 7.90
N PRO A 126 1.32 20.39 7.07
CA PRO A 126 1.07 18.98 7.41
C PRO A 126 1.58 18.58 8.79
N LEU A 127 2.81 18.97 9.15
CA LEU A 127 3.43 18.65 10.43
C LEU A 127 2.75 19.34 11.62
N ALA A 128 2.17 20.52 11.42
CA ALA A 128 1.38 21.19 12.45
C ALA A 128 0.05 20.46 12.71
N TRP A 129 -0.59 19.92 11.67
CA TRP A 129 -1.84 19.18 11.81
C TRP A 129 -1.62 17.82 12.48
N THR A 130 -0.63 17.04 12.04
CA THR A 130 -0.25 15.79 12.73
C THR A 130 0.16 16.05 14.17
N GLY A 131 0.95 17.11 14.43
CA GLY A 131 1.32 17.50 15.79
C GLY A 131 0.14 17.88 16.69
N THR A 132 -0.95 18.41 16.13
CA THR A 132 -2.19 18.70 16.88
C THR A 132 -2.98 17.42 17.13
N LEU A 133 -3.06 16.54 16.14
CA LEU A 133 -3.67 15.23 16.27
C LEU A 133 -2.98 14.39 17.36
N TRP A 134 -1.64 14.32 17.36
CA TRP A 134 -0.89 13.54 18.36
C TRP A 134 -1.08 14.04 19.79
N LYS A 135 -1.24 15.36 19.98
CA LYS A 135 -1.62 15.92 21.29
C LYS A 135 -3.05 15.57 21.69
N THR A 136 -3.95 15.49 20.70
CA THR A 136 -5.36 15.12 20.93
C THR A 136 -5.47 13.65 21.33
N LEU A 137 -4.68 12.77 20.71
CA LEU A 137 -4.64 11.34 21.04
C LEU A 137 -3.87 11.06 22.33
N ASP A 138 -3.02 11.97 22.80
CA ASP A 138 -2.18 11.84 24.00
C ASP A 138 -1.32 10.55 24.03
N GLY A 139 -0.92 10.07 22.84
CA GLY A 139 -0.17 8.83 22.68
C GLY A 139 -0.98 7.54 22.85
N ASP A 140 -2.29 7.62 23.13
CA ASP A 140 -3.17 6.46 23.23
C ASP A 140 -3.71 6.08 21.84
N THR A 141 -3.20 4.96 21.31
CA THR A 141 -3.64 4.38 20.05
C THR A 141 -4.56 3.16 20.25
N SER A 142 -5.19 3.02 21.41
CA SER A 142 -6.20 2.00 21.63
C SER A 142 -7.41 2.22 20.73
N ALA A 143 -8.10 1.14 20.36
CA ALA A 143 -9.27 1.21 19.48
C ALA A 143 -10.34 2.18 20.03
N GLU A 144 -10.57 2.15 21.35
CA GLU A 144 -11.54 3.04 22.01
C GLU A 144 -11.17 4.52 21.84
N ASN A 145 -9.90 4.88 22.07
CA ASN A 145 -9.46 6.27 21.91
C ASN A 145 -9.45 6.72 20.45
N LEU A 146 -9.02 5.85 19.53
CA LEU A 146 -9.04 6.16 18.10
C LEU A 146 -10.48 6.37 17.60
N GLU A 147 -11.44 5.53 18.01
CA GLU A 147 -12.85 5.69 17.65
C GLU A 147 -13.45 6.97 18.23
N LYS A 148 -13.10 7.31 19.47
CA LYS A 148 -13.50 8.58 20.12
C LYS A 148 -13.01 9.80 19.34
N HIS A 149 -11.83 9.71 18.70
CA HIS A 149 -11.19 10.78 17.93
C HIS A 149 -11.20 10.52 16.41
N ARG A 150 -12.19 9.74 15.94
CA ARG A 150 -12.34 9.33 14.54
C ARG A 150 -12.37 10.51 13.58
N ASP A 151 -13.14 11.54 13.92
CA ASP A 151 -13.34 12.68 13.02
C ASP A 151 -12.04 13.49 12.91
N GLU A 152 -11.30 13.70 14.01
CA GLU A 152 -9.99 14.35 13.95
C GLU A 152 -8.96 13.57 13.13
N LEU A 153 -8.96 12.24 13.21
CA LEU A 153 -8.10 11.36 12.39
C LEU A 153 -8.40 11.50 10.90
N VAL A 154 -9.68 11.36 10.53
CA VAL A 154 -10.13 11.42 9.14
C VAL A 154 -9.95 12.82 8.56
N ASP A 155 -10.31 13.86 9.30
CA ASP A 155 -10.13 15.26 8.87
C ASP A 155 -8.65 15.60 8.68
N THR A 156 -7.76 15.12 9.56
CA THR A 156 -6.32 15.33 9.42
C THR A 156 -5.77 14.64 8.17
N ARG A 157 -6.16 13.37 7.92
CA ARG A 157 -5.83 12.63 6.71
C ARG A 157 -6.25 13.41 5.46
N ASP A 158 -7.50 13.83 5.40
CA ASP A 158 -8.07 14.47 4.22
C ASP A 158 -7.43 15.83 3.96
N ARG A 159 -7.23 16.60 5.03
CA ARG A 159 -6.57 17.91 4.97
C ARG A 159 -5.13 17.81 4.46
N ILE A 160 -4.36 16.83 4.95
CA ILE A 160 -3.01 16.55 4.46
C ILE A 160 -3.05 16.14 2.99
N ASN A 161 -3.95 15.23 2.60
CA ASN A 161 -4.09 14.84 1.20
C ASN A 161 -4.39 16.03 0.29
N THR A 162 -5.32 16.89 0.66
CA THR A 162 -5.62 18.11 -0.12
C THR A 162 -4.39 19.02 -0.23
N TRP A 163 -3.67 19.23 0.87
CA TRP A 163 -2.45 20.06 0.84
C TRP A 163 -1.39 19.46 -0.07
N MET A 164 -1.06 18.18 0.11
CA MET A 164 -0.06 17.47 -0.70
C MET A 164 -0.44 17.52 -2.19
N GLN A 165 -1.70 17.27 -2.54
CA GLN A 165 -2.15 17.36 -3.94
C GLN A 165 -2.03 18.77 -4.54
N GLY A 166 -2.08 19.82 -3.71
CA GLY A 166 -1.80 21.20 -4.12
C GLY A 166 -0.31 21.55 -4.24
N HIS A 167 0.58 20.69 -3.74
CA HIS A 167 2.03 20.91 -3.69
C HIS A 167 2.80 19.70 -4.28
N PRO A 168 2.54 19.35 -5.56
CA PRO A 168 3.09 18.15 -6.18
C PRO A 168 4.62 18.06 -6.20
N ASP A 169 5.30 19.20 -6.30
CA ASP A 169 6.77 19.32 -6.36
C ASP A 169 7.43 19.17 -4.98
N ASP A 170 6.64 19.23 -3.91
CA ASP A 170 7.16 19.17 -2.56
C ASP A 170 7.58 17.75 -2.17
N TYR A 171 6.99 16.73 -2.80
CA TYR A 171 7.21 15.31 -2.45
C TYR A 171 7.49 14.39 -3.65
N ARG A 172 7.62 14.91 -4.87
CA ARG A 172 8.04 14.14 -6.05
C ARG A 172 9.55 14.19 -6.23
#